data_AF-A0A1I4QXA9-F1
#
_entry.id   AF-A0A1I4QXA9-F1
#
_cell.length_a   1.000
_cell.length_b   1.000
_cell.length_c   1.000
_cell.angle_alpha   90.00
_cell.angle_beta   90.00
_cell.angle_gamma   90.00
#
_symmetry.space_group_name_H-M   'P 1'
#
loop_
_entity.id
_entity.type
_entity.pdbx_description
1 polymer ?
#
loop_
_entity_poly.entity_id
_entity_poly.type
_entity_poly.pdbx_seq_one_letter_code
_entity_poly.pdbx_strand_id
1 'polypeptide(L)'
;MNEIDLLIKTLERKDMASIVKYFHIRVDGFQKSFHNAPSTKLKTAIYNELTNFSKKKKKPKVKLNDIHKYLSECAISNNPNLKNVNFEELGIIAEMGWKNESATILAILYTKFDDIYFENLNKIKDNIENKQFILNGIVDPLSLDDKLKILSEKLISKKDTYNRLKEYVESVKKEKGEELFGTLSENVNKNGIQSFIQILSNTDESNKVDVILAFLIEKERYRETDFQPFLHFVLSWFDKKTLDAELERNKILAEERDDLATSLNDAKYFNNELSQLQNNYDNLLKKHQSLIENYNDILKEKGMLENQISALHPFNDYFKELSTSKNILIMTNETSIFKNTPLSECTIGIDDLSKNIRKKNTAPYKSKTIFITRMSFPTSREWNKTRKFFEQNNLPFYELAGYGLEDYIPQIIESLFKGEYEFYGIDYSRPLK
;
A
#
# COMPACT_ATOMS: atom_id res chain seq x y z
N MET A 1 -60.23 15.35 -30.45
CA MET A 1 -58.86 15.45 -29.92
C MET A 1 -57.91 15.97 -31.02
N ASN A 2 -57.17 17.05 -30.76
CA ASN A 2 -56.14 17.50 -31.72
C ASN A 2 -54.84 16.64 -31.57
N GLU A 3 -53.87 16.78 -32.47
CA GLU A 3 -52.64 15.96 -32.43
C GLU A 3 -51.74 16.25 -31.23
N ILE A 4 -51.75 17.49 -30.72
CA ILE A 4 -51.03 17.86 -29.50
C ILE A 4 -51.64 17.14 -28.29
N ASP A 5 -52.98 17.14 -28.19
CA ASP A 5 -53.71 16.44 -27.15
C ASP A 5 -53.43 14.92 -27.21
N LEU A 6 -53.39 14.37 -28.43
CA LEU A 6 -53.08 12.96 -28.68
C LEU A 6 -51.69 12.59 -28.12
N LEU A 7 -50.65 13.37 -28.45
CA LEU A 7 -49.31 13.17 -27.91
C LEU A 7 -49.29 13.33 -26.37
N ILE A 8 -49.89 14.38 -25.83
CA ILE A 8 -49.87 14.66 -24.39
C ILE A 8 -50.60 13.58 -23.57
N LYS A 9 -51.61 12.92 -24.15
CA LYS A 9 -52.28 11.78 -23.52
C LYS A 9 -51.42 10.52 -23.50
N THR A 10 -50.58 10.30 -24.51
CA THR A 10 -49.74 9.09 -24.61
C THR A 10 -48.41 9.18 -23.86
N LEU A 11 -47.94 10.38 -23.53
CA LEU A 11 -46.67 10.57 -22.82
C LEU A 11 -46.72 10.10 -21.36
N GLU A 12 -45.74 9.28 -20.99
CA GLU A 12 -45.45 8.94 -19.60
C GLU A 12 -44.59 10.03 -18.93
N ARG A 13 -44.49 9.99 -17.60
CA ARG A 13 -43.71 10.98 -16.83
C ARG A 13 -42.24 11.05 -17.27
N LYS A 14 -41.64 9.90 -17.56
CA LYS A 14 -40.24 9.82 -18.00
C LYS A 14 -40.06 10.50 -19.37
N ASP A 15 -40.97 10.28 -20.31
CA ASP A 15 -40.94 10.86 -21.65
C ASP A 15 -41.08 12.38 -21.56
N MET A 16 -42.02 12.85 -20.75
CA MET A 16 -42.22 14.28 -20.52
C MET A 16 -40.98 14.95 -19.92
N ALA A 17 -40.34 14.32 -18.94
CA ALA A 17 -39.11 14.85 -18.34
C ALA A 17 -37.95 14.91 -19.36
N SER A 18 -37.83 13.87 -20.21
CA SER A 18 -36.83 13.80 -21.28
C SER A 18 -37.05 14.89 -22.33
N ILE A 19 -38.28 15.09 -22.78
CA ILE A 19 -38.66 16.15 -23.73
C ILE A 19 -38.34 17.52 -23.16
N VAL A 20 -38.77 17.80 -21.92
CA VAL A 20 -38.51 19.08 -21.25
C VAL A 20 -37.02 19.37 -21.16
N LYS A 21 -36.21 18.37 -20.82
CA LYS A 21 -34.75 18.48 -20.74
C LYS A 21 -34.14 18.77 -22.11
N TYR A 22 -34.47 17.97 -23.11
CA TYR A 22 -33.87 18.04 -24.44
C TYR A 22 -34.18 19.37 -25.14
N PHE A 23 -35.45 19.79 -25.10
CA PHE A 23 -35.90 21.02 -25.74
C PHE A 23 -35.78 22.27 -24.85
N HIS A 24 -35.22 22.14 -23.64
CA HIS A 24 -35.03 23.24 -22.69
C HIS A 24 -36.34 24.00 -22.39
N ILE A 25 -37.45 23.26 -22.24
CA ILE A 25 -38.78 23.82 -21.98
C ILE A 25 -38.83 24.29 -20.52
N ARG A 26 -39.35 25.50 -20.31
CA ARG A 26 -39.45 26.08 -18.96
C ARG A 26 -40.61 25.45 -18.19
N VAL A 27 -40.30 24.89 -17.02
CA VAL A 27 -41.30 24.39 -16.06
C VAL A 27 -41.31 25.27 -14.82
N ASP A 28 -42.47 25.84 -14.49
CA ASP A 28 -42.62 26.78 -13.38
C ASP A 28 -42.36 26.13 -12.02
N GLY A 29 -41.33 26.63 -11.34
CA GLY A 29 -40.87 26.16 -10.03
C GLY A 29 -39.92 24.97 -10.06
N PHE A 30 -39.54 24.45 -11.24
CA PHE A 30 -38.74 23.21 -11.37
C PHE A 30 -37.57 23.32 -12.38
N GLN A 31 -37.09 24.53 -12.65
CA GLN A 31 -36.04 24.79 -13.66
C GLN A 31 -34.74 24.00 -13.46
N LYS A 32 -34.36 23.70 -12.20
CA LYS A 32 -33.15 22.94 -11.86
C LYS A 32 -33.42 21.47 -11.49
N SER A 33 -34.68 21.04 -11.44
CA SER A 33 -35.11 19.74 -10.89
C SER A 33 -36.36 19.19 -11.57
N PHE A 34 -36.44 19.27 -12.90
CA PHE A 34 -37.59 18.83 -13.69
C PHE A 34 -37.94 17.33 -13.51
N HIS A 35 -36.97 16.49 -13.13
CA HIS A 35 -37.23 15.09 -12.76
C HIS A 35 -38.19 14.94 -11.57
N ASN A 36 -38.22 15.92 -10.67
CA ASN A 36 -39.10 15.97 -9.50
C ASN A 36 -40.41 16.72 -9.76
N ALA A 37 -40.59 17.30 -10.96
CA ALA A 37 -41.81 18.01 -11.30
C ALA A 37 -43.01 17.04 -11.39
N PRO A 38 -44.20 17.42 -10.87
CA PRO A 38 -45.42 16.65 -11.06
C PRO A 38 -45.77 16.50 -12.55
N SER A 39 -46.30 15.33 -12.93
CA SER A 39 -46.69 15.04 -14.33
C SER A 39 -47.64 16.09 -14.91
N THR A 40 -48.55 16.64 -14.10
CA THR A 40 -49.48 17.71 -14.52
C THR A 40 -48.73 18.97 -14.95
N LYS A 41 -47.72 19.41 -14.19
CA LYS A 41 -46.90 20.57 -14.54
C LYS A 41 -46.05 20.34 -15.79
N LEU A 42 -45.53 19.13 -15.96
CA LEU A 42 -44.80 18.75 -17.18
C LEU A 42 -45.71 18.78 -18.41
N LYS A 43 -46.93 18.19 -18.32
CA LYS A 43 -47.94 18.24 -19.38
C LYS A 43 -48.28 19.68 -19.78
N THR A 44 -48.58 20.53 -18.79
CA THR A 44 -48.92 21.93 -19.05
C THR A 44 -47.77 22.69 -19.70
N ALA A 45 -46.52 22.46 -19.27
CA ALA A 45 -45.36 23.12 -19.86
C ALA A 45 -45.17 22.73 -21.34
N ILE A 46 -45.21 21.43 -21.66
CA ILE A 46 -45.09 20.95 -23.04
C ILE A 46 -46.27 21.45 -23.89
N TYR A 47 -47.49 21.37 -23.37
CA TYR A 47 -48.70 21.85 -24.06
C TYR A 47 -48.61 23.35 -24.38
N ASN A 48 -48.19 24.17 -23.42
CA ASN A 48 -48.06 25.62 -23.61
C ASN A 48 -46.97 25.98 -24.62
N GLU A 49 -45.86 25.23 -24.66
CA GLU A 49 -44.78 25.44 -25.63
C GLU A 49 -45.23 25.09 -27.05
N LEU A 50 -46.04 24.03 -27.21
CA LEU A 50 -46.59 23.62 -28.51
C LEU A 50 -47.73 24.52 -29.00
N THR A 51 -48.54 25.09 -28.09
CA THR A 51 -49.73 25.90 -28.43
C THR A 51 -49.53 27.41 -28.37
N ASN A 52 -48.37 27.91 -27.91
CA ASN A 52 -48.06 29.34 -27.71
C ASN A 52 -49.03 30.10 -26.78
N PHE A 53 -49.46 29.50 -25.68
CA PHE A 53 -50.42 30.16 -24.76
C PHE A 53 -49.86 31.41 -24.04
N SER A 54 -48.55 31.68 -24.13
CA SER A 54 -47.92 32.85 -23.49
C SER A 54 -47.97 34.09 -24.39
N LYS A 55 -48.91 34.99 -24.07
CA LYS A 55 -49.25 36.38 -24.51
C LYS A 55 -48.31 37.27 -25.36
N LYS A 56 -47.28 36.80 -26.05
CA LYS A 56 -46.52 37.59 -27.04
C LYS A 56 -46.31 36.76 -28.29
N LYS A 57 -46.86 37.23 -29.42
CA LYS A 57 -46.79 36.69 -30.80
C LYS A 57 -45.37 36.26 -31.22
N LYS A 58 -44.83 35.17 -30.67
CA LYS A 58 -43.59 34.54 -31.09
C LYS A 58 -43.94 33.13 -31.55
N LYS A 59 -43.35 32.69 -32.67
CA LYS A 59 -43.51 31.32 -33.18
C LYS A 59 -43.06 30.32 -32.09
N PRO A 60 -43.69 29.13 -32.00
CA PRO A 60 -43.31 28.13 -31.01
C PRO A 60 -41.86 27.73 -31.30
N LYS A 61 -41.04 27.58 -30.25
CA LYS A 61 -39.63 27.19 -30.41
C LYS A 61 -39.50 25.71 -30.76
N VAL A 62 -40.47 24.90 -30.36
CA VAL A 62 -40.52 23.45 -30.55
C VAL A 62 -41.77 23.12 -31.36
N LYS A 63 -41.63 22.36 -32.45
CA LYS A 63 -42.76 21.86 -33.22
C LYS A 63 -43.13 20.45 -32.78
N LEU A 64 -44.38 20.05 -33.02
CA LEU A 64 -44.86 18.69 -32.75
C LEU A 64 -43.98 17.62 -33.44
N ASN A 65 -43.62 17.86 -34.70
CA ASN A 65 -42.74 16.99 -35.47
C ASN A 65 -41.36 16.79 -34.80
N ASP A 66 -40.80 17.85 -34.19
CA ASP A 66 -39.50 17.77 -33.54
C ASP A 66 -39.55 16.81 -32.34
N ILE A 67 -40.66 16.80 -31.59
CA ILE A 67 -40.87 15.89 -30.46
C ILE A 67 -41.02 14.44 -30.93
N HIS A 68 -41.83 14.19 -31.98
CA HIS A 68 -41.95 12.84 -32.53
C HIS A 68 -40.60 12.32 -33.05
N LYS A 69 -39.83 13.16 -33.74
CA LYS A 69 -38.49 12.81 -34.18
C LYS A 69 -37.56 12.45 -33.02
N TYR A 70 -37.53 13.27 -31.97
CA TYR A 70 -36.74 13.02 -30.78
C TYR A 70 -37.10 11.69 -30.09
N LEU A 71 -38.39 11.42 -29.89
CA LEU A 71 -38.85 10.18 -29.26
C LEU A 71 -38.52 8.96 -30.12
N SER A 72 -38.71 9.06 -31.44
CA SER A 72 -38.35 7.99 -32.39
C SER A 72 -36.85 7.70 -32.37
N GLU A 73 -35.99 8.71 -32.38
CA GLU A 73 -34.53 8.56 -32.31
C GLU A 73 -34.08 7.97 -30.97
N CYS A 74 -34.70 8.37 -29.86
CA CYS A 74 -34.44 7.79 -28.54
C CYS A 74 -34.80 6.29 -28.51
N ALA A 75 -35.95 5.93 -29.10
CA ALA A 75 -36.39 4.55 -29.19
C ALA A 75 -35.44 3.69 -30.03
N ILE A 76 -34.99 4.20 -31.18
CA ILE A 76 -34.04 3.51 -32.06
C ILE A 76 -32.66 3.39 -31.39
N SER A 77 -32.22 4.41 -30.64
CA SER A 77 -30.94 4.36 -29.92
C SER A 77 -30.94 3.30 -28.83
N ASN A 78 -32.06 3.17 -28.10
CA ASN A 78 -32.22 2.15 -27.06
C ASN A 78 -32.43 0.76 -27.65
N ASN A 79 -33.02 0.66 -28.84
CA ASN A 79 -33.26 -0.59 -29.54
C ASN A 79 -32.93 -0.46 -31.04
N PRO A 80 -31.68 -0.73 -31.45
CA PRO A 80 -31.23 -0.59 -32.84
C PRO A 80 -32.07 -1.36 -33.87
N ASN A 81 -32.72 -2.45 -33.45
CA ASN A 81 -33.60 -3.26 -34.29
C ASN A 81 -34.81 -2.48 -34.84
N LEU A 82 -35.22 -1.38 -34.20
CA LEU A 82 -36.27 -0.48 -34.71
C LEU A 82 -35.85 0.31 -35.94
N LYS A 83 -34.55 0.35 -36.28
CA LYS A 83 -34.05 1.15 -37.40
C LYS A 83 -34.57 0.65 -38.75
N ASN A 84 -34.77 -0.66 -38.90
CA ASN A 84 -35.18 -1.28 -40.16
C ASN A 84 -36.51 -2.05 -40.03
N VAL A 85 -37.30 -1.77 -39.00
CA VAL A 85 -38.59 -2.42 -38.75
C VAL A 85 -39.58 -2.09 -39.87
N ASN A 86 -40.32 -3.07 -40.37
CA ASN A 86 -41.49 -2.84 -41.22
C ASN A 86 -42.76 -2.58 -40.39
N PHE A 87 -43.89 -2.28 -41.03
CA PHE A 87 -45.11 -1.89 -40.31
C PHE A 87 -45.71 -3.06 -39.51
N GLU A 88 -45.73 -4.25 -40.09
CA GLU A 88 -46.23 -5.48 -39.47
C GLU A 88 -45.40 -5.83 -38.24
N GLU A 89 -44.07 -5.79 -38.35
CA GLU A 89 -43.13 -5.98 -37.26
C GLU A 89 -43.31 -4.94 -36.14
N LEU A 90 -43.59 -3.68 -36.50
CA LEU A 90 -43.89 -2.64 -35.51
C LEU A 90 -45.18 -2.96 -34.76
N GLY A 91 -46.22 -3.43 -35.47
CA GLY A 91 -47.46 -3.92 -34.87
C GLY A 91 -47.22 -5.03 -33.85
N ILE A 92 -46.40 -6.01 -34.22
CA ILE A 92 -46.02 -7.15 -33.37
C ILE A 92 -45.26 -6.68 -32.14
N ILE A 93 -44.26 -5.81 -32.32
CA ILE A 93 -43.47 -5.25 -31.23
C ILE A 93 -44.36 -4.47 -30.26
N ALA A 94 -45.29 -3.68 -30.80
CA ALA A 94 -46.23 -2.89 -30.02
C ALA A 94 -47.21 -3.79 -29.24
N GLU A 95 -47.65 -4.90 -29.83
CA GLU A 95 -48.59 -5.85 -29.20
C GLU A 95 -47.93 -6.74 -28.13
N MET A 96 -46.67 -7.16 -28.33
CA MET A 96 -45.91 -8.01 -27.39
C MET A 96 -45.47 -7.27 -26.11
N GLY A 97 -45.95 -6.05 -25.88
CA GLY A 97 -45.75 -5.34 -24.62
C GLY A 97 -44.33 -4.82 -24.44
N TRP A 98 -43.69 -4.36 -25.51
CA TRP A 98 -42.42 -3.63 -25.41
C TRP A 98 -42.65 -2.32 -24.64
N LYS A 99 -42.54 -2.42 -23.31
CA LYS A 99 -42.67 -1.35 -22.30
C LYS A 99 -43.66 -0.23 -22.68
N ASN A 100 -44.89 -0.55 -23.09
CA ASN A 100 -46.10 0.30 -23.08
C ASN A 100 -45.98 1.81 -23.37
N GLU A 101 -44.98 2.30 -24.09
CA GLU A 101 -44.85 3.72 -24.39
C GLU A 101 -45.67 4.00 -25.65
N SER A 102 -46.97 4.19 -25.46
CA SER A 102 -47.89 4.60 -26.53
C SER A 102 -47.36 5.83 -27.29
N ALA A 103 -46.63 6.72 -26.61
CA ALA A 103 -45.97 7.87 -27.22
C ALA A 103 -44.83 7.48 -28.17
N THR A 104 -44.07 6.44 -27.84
CA THR A 104 -42.97 5.93 -28.66
C THR A 104 -43.48 5.26 -29.92
N ILE A 105 -44.51 4.42 -29.81
CA ILE A 105 -45.16 3.81 -30.99
C ILE A 105 -45.76 4.90 -31.88
N LEU A 106 -46.48 5.87 -31.28
CA LEU A 106 -47.05 7.02 -31.99
C LEU A 106 -45.95 7.82 -32.71
N ALA A 107 -44.80 8.03 -32.07
CA ALA A 107 -43.67 8.74 -32.66
C ALA A 107 -43.02 7.98 -33.82
N ILE A 108 -42.87 6.66 -33.73
CA ILE A 108 -42.33 5.84 -34.82
C ILE A 108 -43.30 5.80 -36.00
N LEU A 109 -44.60 5.66 -35.74
CA LEU A 109 -45.63 5.75 -36.79
C LEU A 109 -45.55 7.10 -37.51
N TYR A 110 -45.51 8.20 -36.75
CA TYR A 110 -45.45 9.55 -37.30
C TYR A 110 -44.19 9.78 -38.15
N THR A 111 -43.02 9.23 -37.78
CA THR A 111 -41.74 9.53 -38.43
C THR A 111 -41.37 8.58 -39.58
N LYS A 112 -41.86 7.34 -39.55
CA LYS A 112 -41.48 6.30 -40.52
C LYS A 112 -42.62 5.76 -41.38
N PHE A 113 -43.85 5.91 -40.91
CA PHE A 113 -45.05 5.37 -41.53
C PHE A 113 -46.12 6.47 -41.55
N ASP A 114 -45.75 7.66 -42.03
CA ASP A 114 -46.58 8.86 -42.00
C ASP A 114 -47.88 8.69 -42.79
N ASP A 115 -47.82 8.04 -43.95
CA ASP A 115 -49.01 7.68 -44.74
C ASP A 115 -50.01 6.88 -43.89
N ILE A 116 -49.56 5.80 -43.25
CA ILE A 116 -50.40 4.93 -42.41
C ILE A 116 -50.93 5.70 -41.19
N TYR A 117 -50.09 6.55 -40.59
CA TYR A 117 -50.46 7.38 -39.44
C TYR A 117 -51.61 8.32 -39.78
N PHE A 118 -51.53 9.06 -40.89
CA PHE A 118 -52.55 10.04 -41.26
C PHE A 118 -53.83 9.38 -41.77
N GLU A 119 -53.73 8.27 -42.52
CA GLU A 119 -54.89 7.49 -42.94
C GLU A 119 -55.70 6.96 -41.76
N ASN A 120 -55.03 6.55 -40.68
CA ASN A 120 -55.67 5.90 -39.52
C ASN A 120 -55.79 6.81 -38.29
N LEU A 121 -55.53 8.12 -38.42
CA LEU A 121 -55.43 9.05 -37.30
C LEU A 121 -56.67 9.04 -36.39
N ASN A 122 -57.87 8.97 -36.96
CA ASN A 122 -59.12 8.92 -36.18
C ASN A 122 -59.21 7.64 -35.35
N LYS A 123 -58.85 6.49 -35.95
CA LYS A 123 -58.86 5.20 -35.26
C LYS A 123 -57.82 5.12 -34.15
N ILE A 124 -56.62 5.68 -34.39
CA ILE A 124 -55.57 5.83 -33.37
C ILE A 124 -56.07 6.67 -32.19
N LYS A 125 -56.77 7.78 -32.46
CA LYS A 125 -57.37 8.63 -31.42
C LYS A 125 -58.39 7.86 -30.59
N ASP A 126 -59.31 7.15 -31.24
CA ASP A 126 -60.34 6.36 -30.58
C ASP A 126 -59.72 5.25 -29.72
N ASN A 127 -58.70 4.56 -30.23
CA ASN A 127 -57.98 3.52 -29.50
C ASN A 127 -57.36 4.07 -28.20
N ILE A 128 -56.72 5.23 -28.26
CA ILE A 128 -56.09 5.87 -27.08
C ILE A 128 -57.15 6.35 -26.07
N GLU A 129 -58.25 6.93 -26.53
CA GLU A 129 -59.33 7.39 -25.65
C GLU A 129 -60.01 6.23 -24.91
N ASN A 130 -60.17 5.09 -25.59
CA ASN A 130 -60.74 3.87 -25.03
C ASN A 130 -59.73 2.99 -24.29
N LYS A 131 -58.48 3.43 -24.13
CA LYS A 131 -57.37 2.66 -23.52
C LYS A 131 -57.15 1.29 -24.18
N GLN A 132 -57.40 1.20 -25.48
CA GLN A 132 -57.12 0.03 -26.29
C GLN A 132 -55.69 0.09 -26.83
N PHE A 133 -55.22 -1.04 -27.37
CA PHE A 133 -53.98 -1.10 -28.13
C PHE A 133 -53.98 -0.05 -29.25
N ILE A 134 -52.91 0.74 -29.37
CA ILE A 134 -52.87 1.91 -30.26
C ILE A 134 -53.12 1.56 -31.73
N LEU A 135 -52.71 0.36 -32.17
CA LEU A 135 -52.92 -0.16 -33.52
C LEU A 135 -54.11 -1.11 -33.63
N ASN A 136 -55.03 -1.12 -32.66
CA ASN A 136 -56.21 -1.99 -32.66
C ASN A 136 -57.08 -1.74 -33.90
N GLY A 137 -57.35 -2.81 -34.65
CA GLY A 137 -58.09 -2.77 -35.91
C GLY A 137 -57.37 -2.06 -37.06
N ILE A 138 -56.08 -1.73 -36.90
CA ILE A 138 -55.18 -1.26 -37.97
C ILE A 138 -54.22 -2.39 -38.34
N VAL A 139 -53.75 -3.12 -37.33
CA VAL A 139 -53.01 -4.38 -37.48
C VAL A 139 -53.91 -5.52 -37.02
N ASP A 140 -53.93 -6.62 -37.77
CA ASP A 140 -54.63 -7.83 -37.37
C ASP A 140 -53.96 -8.42 -36.12
N PRO A 141 -54.72 -8.70 -35.05
CA PRO A 141 -54.16 -9.27 -33.83
C PRO A 141 -53.58 -10.66 -34.13
N LEU A 142 -52.30 -10.86 -33.83
CA LEU A 142 -51.70 -12.17 -34.00
C LEU A 142 -52.27 -13.16 -32.99
N SER A 143 -52.47 -14.40 -33.43
CA SER A 143 -52.79 -15.50 -32.52
C SER A 143 -51.63 -15.73 -31.54
N LEU A 144 -51.93 -16.37 -30.40
CA LEU A 144 -50.91 -16.69 -29.40
C LEU A 144 -49.85 -17.64 -29.96
N ASP A 145 -50.26 -18.56 -30.84
CA ASP A 145 -49.38 -19.50 -31.53
C ASP A 145 -48.44 -18.79 -32.52
N ASP A 146 -48.95 -17.82 -33.28
CA ASP A 146 -48.11 -17.04 -34.20
C ASP A 146 -47.09 -16.18 -33.45
N LYS A 147 -47.49 -15.60 -32.31
CA LYS A 147 -46.57 -14.86 -31.42
C LYS A 147 -45.45 -15.76 -30.88
N LEU A 148 -45.80 -16.97 -30.42
CA LEU A 148 -44.81 -17.95 -29.95
C LEU A 148 -43.88 -18.43 -31.07
N LYS A 149 -44.40 -18.62 -32.28
CA LYS A 149 -43.60 -18.98 -33.45
C LYS A 149 -42.58 -17.89 -33.81
N ILE A 150 -43.00 -16.62 -33.84
CA ILE A 150 -42.12 -15.49 -34.13
C ILE A 150 -41.07 -15.31 -33.02
N LEU A 151 -41.44 -15.50 -31.75
CA LEU A 151 -40.51 -15.43 -30.63
C LEU A 151 -39.49 -16.58 -30.67
N SER A 152 -39.92 -17.81 -30.98
CA SER A 152 -39.02 -18.95 -31.08
C SER A 152 -38.03 -18.80 -32.23
N GLU A 153 -38.48 -18.29 -33.39
CA GLU A 153 -37.60 -17.97 -34.53
C GLU A 153 -36.60 -16.84 -34.24
N LYS A 154 -36.95 -15.89 -33.35
CA LYS A 154 -36.04 -14.82 -32.90
C LYS A 154 -35.05 -15.26 -31.81
N LEU A 155 -35.47 -16.14 -30.89
CA LEU A 155 -34.65 -16.62 -29.78
C LEU A 155 -33.67 -17.72 -30.22
N ILE A 156 -34.09 -18.57 -31.15
CA ILE A 156 -33.26 -19.60 -31.77
C ILE A 156 -33.00 -19.11 -33.18
N SER A 157 -32.05 -18.20 -33.36
CA SER A 157 -31.68 -17.84 -34.72
C SER A 157 -31.16 -19.12 -35.39
N LYS A 158 -31.77 -19.52 -36.51
CA LYS A 158 -31.32 -20.69 -37.29
C LYS A 158 -29.83 -20.61 -37.65
N LYS A 159 -29.29 -19.39 -37.67
CA LYS A 159 -27.88 -19.05 -37.85
C LYS A 159 -27.02 -19.44 -36.65
N ASP A 160 -27.49 -19.25 -35.41
CA ASP A 160 -26.76 -19.66 -34.20
C ASP A 160 -26.68 -21.17 -34.06
N THR A 161 -27.78 -21.89 -34.33
CA THR A 161 -27.76 -23.37 -34.29
C THR A 161 -26.76 -23.93 -35.29
N TYR A 162 -26.73 -23.40 -36.52
CA TYR A 162 -25.77 -23.81 -37.54
C TYR A 162 -24.32 -23.53 -37.12
N ASN A 163 -24.05 -22.33 -36.58
CA ASN A 163 -22.71 -21.97 -36.13
C ASN A 163 -22.23 -22.88 -34.99
N ARG A 164 -23.08 -23.17 -34.00
CA ARG A 164 -22.76 -24.09 -32.89
C ARG A 164 -22.47 -25.50 -33.39
N LEU A 165 -23.31 -26.04 -34.28
CA LEU A 165 -23.05 -27.36 -34.87
C LEU A 165 -21.74 -27.40 -35.66
N LYS A 166 -21.41 -26.33 -36.40
CA LYS A 166 -20.11 -26.20 -37.06
C LYS A 166 -18.94 -26.21 -36.09
N GLU A 167 -19.04 -25.45 -35.00
CA GLU A 167 -18.03 -25.44 -33.94
C GLU A 167 -17.83 -26.83 -33.34
N TYR A 168 -18.92 -27.58 -33.12
CA TYR A 168 -18.84 -28.96 -32.65
C TYR A 168 -18.19 -29.89 -33.68
N VAL A 169 -18.49 -29.75 -34.96
CA VAL A 169 -17.82 -30.51 -36.02
C VAL A 169 -16.31 -30.26 -36.01
N GLU A 170 -15.90 -28.99 -35.92
CA GLU A 170 -14.48 -28.65 -35.84
C GLU A 170 -13.82 -29.20 -34.56
N SER A 171 -14.55 -29.24 -33.44
CA SER A 171 -14.09 -29.89 -32.22
C SER A 171 -13.87 -31.40 -32.41
N VAL A 172 -14.81 -32.09 -33.05
CA VAL A 172 -14.71 -33.54 -33.31
C VAL A 172 -13.57 -33.84 -34.28
N LYS A 173 -13.43 -33.05 -35.34
CA LYS A 173 -12.31 -33.17 -36.28
C LYS A 173 -10.95 -33.01 -35.61
N LYS A 174 -10.82 -32.06 -34.68
CA LYS A 174 -9.57 -31.88 -33.90
C LYS A 174 -9.27 -33.08 -33.01
N GLU A 175 -10.29 -33.67 -32.40
CA GLU A 175 -10.13 -34.79 -31.46
C GLU A 175 -9.90 -36.13 -32.17
N LYS A 176 -10.63 -36.39 -33.25
CA LYS A 176 -10.68 -37.70 -33.92
C LYS A 176 -10.02 -37.72 -35.30
N GLY A 177 -9.66 -36.58 -35.85
CA GLY A 177 -9.09 -36.45 -37.18
C GLY A 177 -10.12 -36.14 -38.26
N GLU A 178 -9.73 -35.31 -39.22
CA GLU A 178 -10.63 -34.82 -40.28
C GLU A 178 -11.08 -35.91 -41.26
N GLU A 179 -10.17 -36.83 -41.63
CA GLU A 179 -10.45 -37.95 -42.55
C GLU A 179 -11.47 -38.93 -41.96
N LEU A 180 -11.37 -39.21 -40.66
CA LEU A 180 -12.28 -40.11 -39.95
C LEU A 180 -13.68 -39.52 -39.84
N PHE A 181 -13.80 -38.23 -39.52
CA PHE A 181 -15.10 -37.55 -39.50
C PHE A 181 -15.72 -37.41 -40.90
N GLY A 182 -14.90 -37.15 -41.93
CA GLY A 182 -15.34 -37.10 -43.32
C GLY A 182 -15.95 -38.43 -43.77
N THR A 183 -15.21 -39.53 -43.54
CA THR A 183 -15.67 -40.89 -43.86
C THR A 183 -16.96 -41.25 -43.11
N LEU A 184 -17.07 -40.85 -41.83
CA LEU A 184 -18.27 -41.04 -41.03
C LEU A 184 -19.46 -40.29 -41.64
N SER A 185 -19.28 -39.01 -41.99
CA SER A 185 -20.33 -38.18 -42.60
C SER A 185 -20.84 -38.78 -43.91
N GLU A 186 -19.94 -39.22 -44.79
CA GLU A 186 -20.31 -39.87 -46.05
C GLU A 186 -21.12 -41.15 -45.82
N ASN A 187 -20.65 -42.02 -44.92
CA ASN A 187 -21.29 -43.29 -44.63
C ASN A 187 -22.69 -43.11 -44.03
N VAL A 188 -22.83 -42.19 -43.07
CA VAL A 188 -24.10 -41.87 -42.40
C VAL A 188 -25.13 -41.32 -43.38
N ASN A 189 -24.69 -40.65 -44.45
CA ASN A 189 -25.56 -40.00 -45.42
C ASN A 189 -25.82 -40.79 -46.71
N LYS A 190 -25.13 -41.92 -46.92
CA LYS A 190 -25.14 -42.71 -48.16
C LYS A 190 -26.53 -43.07 -48.67
N ASN A 191 -27.38 -43.65 -47.82
CA ASN A 191 -28.78 -44.02 -48.14
C ASN A 191 -29.80 -43.29 -47.24
N GLY A 192 -29.47 -42.06 -46.84
CA GLY A 192 -30.36 -41.26 -45.98
C GLY A 192 -30.60 -41.90 -44.60
N ILE A 193 -31.85 -41.89 -44.14
CA ILE A 193 -32.24 -42.34 -42.79
C ILE A 193 -31.84 -43.81 -42.54
N GLN A 194 -31.88 -44.66 -43.56
CA GLN A 194 -31.57 -46.09 -43.42
C GLN A 194 -30.10 -46.33 -43.08
N SER A 195 -29.19 -45.59 -43.73
CA SER A 195 -27.75 -45.60 -43.39
C SER A 195 -27.49 -45.05 -42.01
N PHE A 196 -28.15 -43.96 -41.63
CA PHE A 196 -28.05 -43.37 -40.30
C PHE A 196 -28.45 -44.36 -39.20
N ILE A 197 -29.63 -45.01 -39.32
CA ILE A 197 -30.09 -45.99 -38.33
C ILE A 197 -29.12 -47.17 -38.22
N GLN A 198 -28.64 -47.69 -39.35
CA GLN A 198 -27.69 -48.80 -39.36
C GLN A 198 -26.37 -48.45 -38.68
N ILE A 199 -25.80 -47.28 -38.99
CA ILE A 199 -24.53 -46.84 -38.41
C ILE A 199 -24.71 -46.49 -36.94
N LEU A 200 -25.77 -45.79 -36.57
CA LEU A 200 -26.06 -45.43 -35.18
C LEU A 200 -26.26 -46.67 -34.30
N SER A 201 -26.91 -47.72 -34.82
CA SER A 201 -27.15 -48.97 -34.08
C SER A 201 -25.87 -49.79 -33.86
N ASN A 202 -24.90 -49.66 -34.78
CA ASN A 202 -23.62 -50.37 -34.72
C ASN A 202 -22.50 -49.54 -34.07
N THR A 203 -22.78 -48.31 -33.63
CA THR A 203 -21.80 -47.41 -33.02
C THR A 203 -21.89 -47.47 -31.51
N ASP A 204 -20.74 -47.53 -30.84
CA ASP A 204 -20.64 -47.46 -29.38
C ASP A 204 -21.27 -46.18 -28.82
N GLU A 205 -21.88 -46.27 -27.63
CA GLU A 205 -22.57 -45.15 -26.97
C GLU A 205 -21.72 -43.87 -26.90
N SER A 206 -20.41 -43.99 -26.67
CA SER A 206 -19.47 -42.86 -26.60
C SER A 206 -19.27 -42.11 -27.92
N ASN A 207 -19.60 -42.74 -29.05
CA ASN A 207 -19.38 -42.21 -30.40
C ASN A 207 -20.69 -41.85 -31.12
N LYS A 208 -21.86 -42.19 -30.53
CA LYS A 208 -23.17 -41.92 -31.15
C LYS A 208 -23.41 -40.43 -31.38
N VAL A 209 -22.89 -39.57 -30.51
CA VAL A 209 -23.04 -38.11 -30.67
C VAL A 209 -22.42 -37.60 -31.97
N ASP A 210 -21.30 -38.18 -32.41
CA ASP A 210 -20.62 -37.78 -33.64
C ASP A 210 -21.39 -38.25 -34.88
N VAL A 211 -21.96 -39.46 -34.81
CA VAL A 211 -22.84 -40.01 -35.86
C VAL A 211 -24.05 -39.10 -36.05
N ILE A 212 -24.68 -38.70 -34.94
CA ILE A 212 -25.86 -37.82 -34.95
C ILE A 212 -25.48 -36.42 -35.44
N LEU A 213 -24.35 -35.87 -35.00
CA LEU A 213 -23.85 -34.58 -35.46
C LEU A 213 -23.59 -34.56 -36.97
N ALA A 214 -22.92 -35.59 -37.49
CA ALA A 214 -22.65 -35.75 -38.92
C ALA A 214 -23.95 -35.91 -39.75
N PHE A 215 -24.95 -36.61 -39.20
CA PHE A 215 -26.26 -36.74 -39.83
C PHE A 215 -27.05 -35.42 -39.87
N LEU A 216 -26.99 -34.64 -38.80
CA LEU A 216 -27.76 -33.41 -38.63
C LEU A 216 -27.22 -32.25 -39.46
N ILE A 217 -25.90 -32.13 -39.55
CA ILE A 217 -25.26 -31.01 -40.26
C ILE A 217 -25.37 -31.18 -41.78
N GLU A 218 -25.24 -32.42 -42.25
CA GLU A 218 -25.34 -32.77 -43.66
C GLU A 218 -26.79 -32.60 -44.13
N LYS A 219 -26.99 -31.93 -45.27
CA LYS A 219 -28.32 -31.56 -45.81
C LYS A 219 -29.17 -30.67 -44.89
N GLU A 220 -28.57 -29.99 -43.91
CA GLU A 220 -29.27 -29.07 -42.99
C GLU A 220 -30.44 -29.71 -42.21
N ARG A 221 -30.36 -31.01 -41.92
CA ARG A 221 -31.42 -31.78 -41.25
C ARG A 221 -31.77 -31.30 -39.84
N TYR A 222 -30.88 -30.53 -39.20
CA TYR A 222 -31.19 -29.82 -37.96
C TYR A 222 -32.40 -28.86 -38.05
N ARG A 223 -32.84 -28.51 -39.26
CA ARG A 223 -34.04 -27.68 -39.49
C ARG A 223 -35.34 -28.49 -39.54
N GLU A 224 -35.25 -29.79 -39.68
CA GLU A 224 -36.41 -30.67 -39.78
C GLU A 224 -36.98 -30.98 -38.39
N THR A 225 -38.30 -31.04 -38.28
CA THR A 225 -39.01 -31.28 -37.02
C THR A 225 -38.73 -32.67 -36.46
N ASP A 226 -38.64 -33.66 -37.34
CA ASP A 226 -38.50 -35.08 -36.99
C ASP A 226 -37.15 -35.38 -36.34
N PHE A 227 -36.15 -34.50 -36.54
CA PHE A 227 -34.81 -34.63 -36.00
C PHE A 227 -34.50 -33.67 -34.84
N GLN A 228 -35.49 -32.93 -34.33
CA GLN A 228 -35.32 -32.07 -33.16
C GLN A 228 -34.84 -32.81 -31.90
N PRO A 229 -35.30 -34.05 -31.59
CA PRO A 229 -34.79 -34.80 -30.45
C PRO A 229 -33.28 -35.06 -30.56
N PHE A 230 -32.80 -35.38 -31.76
CA PHE A 230 -31.38 -35.59 -32.05
C PHE A 230 -30.58 -34.29 -31.94
N LEU A 231 -31.13 -33.18 -32.43
CA LEU A 231 -30.52 -31.86 -32.27
C LEU A 231 -30.36 -31.51 -30.78
N HIS A 232 -31.41 -31.67 -29.99
CA HIS A 232 -31.36 -31.40 -28.57
C HIS A 232 -30.33 -32.27 -27.84
N PHE A 233 -30.26 -33.55 -28.19
CA PHE A 233 -29.25 -34.47 -27.64
C PHE A 233 -27.81 -34.00 -27.93
N VAL A 234 -27.52 -33.63 -29.19
CA VAL A 234 -26.18 -33.15 -29.57
C VAL A 234 -25.84 -31.84 -28.86
N LEU A 235 -26.75 -30.86 -28.86
CA LEU A 235 -26.53 -29.59 -28.16
C LEU A 235 -26.25 -29.82 -26.67
N SER A 236 -27.08 -30.62 -26.00
CA SER A 236 -26.92 -30.91 -24.57
C SER A 236 -25.61 -31.63 -24.26
N TRP A 237 -25.16 -32.54 -25.13
CA TRP A 237 -23.93 -33.29 -24.90
C TRP A 237 -22.70 -32.40 -24.99
N PHE A 238 -22.60 -31.58 -26.05
CA PHE A 238 -21.46 -30.68 -26.23
C PHE A 238 -21.45 -29.54 -25.21
N ASP A 239 -22.61 -28.97 -24.87
CA ASP A 239 -22.70 -27.93 -23.85
C ASP A 239 -22.25 -28.46 -22.48
N LYS A 240 -22.65 -29.69 -22.14
CA LYS A 240 -22.17 -30.36 -20.92
C LYS A 240 -20.66 -30.60 -20.95
N LYS A 241 -20.12 -31.10 -22.07
CA LYS A 241 -18.67 -31.33 -22.22
C LYS A 241 -17.87 -30.04 -22.06
N THR A 242 -18.35 -28.93 -22.65
CA THR A 242 -17.74 -27.60 -22.48
C THR A 242 -17.79 -27.16 -21.02
N LEU A 243 -18.93 -27.30 -20.36
CA LEU A 243 -19.10 -26.93 -18.97
C LEU A 243 -18.17 -27.73 -18.05
N ASP A 244 -18.05 -29.04 -18.25
CA ASP A 244 -17.18 -29.91 -17.46
C ASP A 244 -15.70 -29.51 -17.64
N ALA A 245 -15.29 -29.16 -18.86
CA ALA A 245 -13.93 -28.67 -19.15
C ALA A 245 -13.65 -27.30 -18.49
N GLU A 246 -14.61 -26.38 -18.50
CA GLU A 246 -14.51 -25.10 -17.80
C GLU A 246 -14.42 -25.27 -16.28
N LEU A 247 -15.21 -26.20 -15.73
CA LEU A 247 -15.21 -26.50 -14.31
C LEU A 247 -13.85 -27.04 -13.87
N GLU A 248 -13.26 -27.95 -14.65
CA GLU A 248 -11.93 -28.48 -14.35
C GLU A 248 -10.84 -27.42 -14.46
N ARG A 249 -10.91 -26.56 -15.49
CA ARG A 249 -10.01 -25.41 -15.61
C ARG A 249 -10.12 -24.46 -14.41
N ASN A 250 -11.33 -24.23 -13.91
CA ASN A 250 -11.55 -23.38 -12.75
C ASN A 250 -10.99 -23.99 -11.46
N LYS A 251 -11.00 -25.33 -11.31
CA LYS A 251 -10.33 -25.99 -10.19
C LYS A 251 -8.82 -25.77 -10.23
N ILE A 252 -8.20 -26.00 -11.40
CA ILE A 252 -6.75 -25.78 -11.58
C ILE A 252 -6.38 -24.32 -11.26
N LEU A 253 -7.15 -23.35 -11.79
CA LEU A 253 -6.92 -21.94 -11.49
C LEU A 253 -7.12 -21.60 -10.01
N ALA A 254 -8.02 -22.29 -9.30
CA ALA A 254 -8.21 -22.10 -7.86
C ALA A 254 -6.99 -22.63 -7.07
N GLU A 255 -6.46 -23.79 -7.45
CA GLU A 255 -5.24 -24.36 -6.86
C GLU A 255 -4.03 -23.43 -7.10
N GLU A 256 -3.80 -22.98 -8.34
CA GLU A 256 -2.72 -22.03 -8.66
C GLU A 256 -2.84 -20.72 -7.87
N ARG A 257 -4.07 -20.21 -7.69
CA ARG A 257 -4.31 -19.00 -6.90
C ARG A 257 -3.92 -19.21 -5.44
N ASP A 258 -4.23 -20.35 -4.87
CA ASP A 258 -3.95 -20.66 -3.46
C ASP A 258 -2.44 -20.86 -3.22
N ASP A 259 -1.72 -21.47 -4.18
CA ASP A 259 -0.26 -21.57 -4.16
C ASP A 259 0.42 -20.19 -4.26
N LEU A 260 -0.07 -19.32 -5.15
CA LEU A 260 0.41 -17.95 -5.28
C LEU A 260 0.14 -17.13 -4.02
N ALA A 261 -1.02 -17.31 -3.38
CA ALA A 261 -1.36 -16.64 -2.14
C ALA A 261 -0.41 -17.04 -1.00
N THR A 262 -0.05 -18.32 -0.93
CA THR A 262 0.93 -18.83 0.04
C THR A 262 2.32 -18.23 -0.20
N SER A 263 2.80 -18.28 -1.44
CA SER A 263 4.11 -17.69 -1.83
C SER A 263 4.20 -16.19 -1.55
N LEU A 264 3.10 -15.45 -1.74
CA LEU A 264 3.03 -14.02 -1.45
C LEU A 264 3.08 -13.72 0.05
N ASN A 265 2.49 -14.58 0.89
CA ASN A 265 2.59 -14.45 2.33
C ASN A 265 4.01 -14.70 2.83
N ASP A 266 4.69 -15.71 2.29
CA ASP A 266 6.09 -15.99 2.61
C ASP A 266 6.99 -14.80 2.22
N ALA A 267 6.80 -14.23 1.03
CA ALA A 267 7.53 -13.05 0.59
C ALA A 267 7.33 -11.84 1.53
N LYS A 268 6.11 -11.63 2.05
CA LYS A 268 5.83 -10.57 3.04
C LYS A 268 6.55 -10.83 4.36
N TYR A 269 6.58 -12.08 4.81
CA TYR A 269 7.31 -12.46 6.02
C TYR A 269 8.80 -12.15 5.88
N PHE A 270 9.43 -12.59 4.77
CA PHE A 270 10.84 -12.28 4.50
C PHE A 270 11.13 -10.78 4.41
N ASN A 271 10.23 -10.00 3.81
CA ASN A 271 10.41 -8.54 3.74
C ASN A 271 10.39 -7.87 5.13
N ASN A 272 9.56 -8.39 6.04
CA ASN A 272 9.55 -7.93 7.43
C ASN A 272 10.84 -8.30 8.17
N GLU A 273 11.35 -9.52 8.00
CA GLU A 273 12.64 -9.93 8.57
C GLU A 273 13.80 -9.07 8.05
N LEU A 274 13.85 -8.80 6.74
CA LEU A 274 14.86 -7.91 6.16
C LEU A 274 14.79 -6.49 6.74
N SER A 275 13.58 -5.96 6.92
CA SER A 275 13.38 -4.64 7.53
C SER A 275 13.86 -4.61 9.00
N GLN A 276 13.60 -5.68 9.76
CA GLN A 276 14.12 -5.80 11.12
C GLN A 276 15.64 -5.91 11.16
N LEU A 277 16.22 -6.70 10.25
CA LEU A 277 17.67 -6.86 10.14
C LEU A 277 18.35 -5.53 9.78
N GLN A 278 17.76 -4.76 8.87
CA GLN A 278 18.25 -3.44 8.50
C GLN A 278 18.22 -2.46 9.70
N ASN A 279 17.13 -2.42 10.45
CA ASN A 279 17.07 -1.61 11.68
C ASN A 279 18.13 -2.02 12.72
N ASN A 280 18.37 -3.33 12.88
CA ASN A 280 19.40 -3.84 13.78
C ASN A 280 20.81 -3.43 13.31
N TYR A 281 21.07 -3.50 12.01
CA TYR A 281 22.32 -3.05 11.41
C TYR A 281 22.56 -1.56 11.64
N ASP A 282 21.57 -0.70 11.39
CA ASP A 282 21.68 0.74 11.59
C ASP A 282 21.95 1.10 13.06
N ASN A 283 21.30 0.39 13.98
CA ASN A 283 21.54 0.56 15.42
C ASN A 283 22.97 0.14 15.81
N LEU A 284 23.47 -0.94 15.22
CA LEU A 284 24.85 -1.39 15.45
C LEU A 284 25.86 -0.39 14.90
N LEU A 285 25.61 0.18 13.72
CA LEU A 285 26.45 1.21 13.10
C LEU A 285 26.56 2.45 14.00
N LYS A 286 25.45 2.92 14.57
CA LYS A 286 25.43 4.04 15.52
C LYS A 286 26.24 3.75 16.78
N LYS A 287 26.09 2.55 17.36
CA LYS A 287 26.87 2.12 18.53
C LYS A 287 28.37 2.09 18.21
N HIS A 288 28.73 1.58 17.04
CA HIS A 288 30.12 1.52 16.59
C HIS A 288 30.72 2.93 16.43
N GLN A 289 29.98 3.87 15.83
CA GLN A 289 30.42 5.27 15.70
C GLN A 289 30.63 5.92 17.07
N SER A 290 29.70 5.76 18.01
CA SER A 290 29.85 6.29 19.37
C SER A 290 31.05 5.68 20.10
N LEU A 291 31.33 4.39 19.92
CA LEU A 291 32.52 3.75 20.49
C LEU A 291 33.82 4.33 19.91
N ILE A 292 33.86 4.63 18.61
CA ILE A 292 35.02 5.28 17.98
C ILE A 292 35.25 6.68 18.57
N GLU A 293 34.20 7.47 18.73
CA GLU A 293 34.29 8.81 19.32
C GLU A 293 34.83 8.74 20.76
N ASN A 294 34.25 7.88 21.59
CA ASN A 294 34.71 7.66 22.97
C ASN A 294 36.18 7.20 23.02
N TYR A 295 36.58 6.29 22.14
CA TYR A 295 37.96 5.83 22.06
C TYR A 295 38.93 6.96 21.71
N ASN A 296 38.56 7.82 20.76
CA ASN A 296 39.38 8.96 20.36
C ASN A 296 39.53 9.98 21.50
N ASP A 297 38.50 10.20 22.29
CA ASP A 297 38.57 11.09 23.44
C ASP A 297 39.45 10.53 24.56
N ILE A 298 39.37 9.22 24.82
CA ILE A 298 40.30 8.54 25.74
C ILE A 298 41.75 8.66 25.25
N LEU A 299 42.00 8.51 23.94
CA LEU A 299 43.35 8.69 23.38
C LEU A 299 43.88 10.12 23.58
N LYS A 300 43.03 11.14 23.43
CA LYS A 300 43.42 12.53 23.69
C LYS A 300 43.75 12.74 25.16
N GLU A 301 42.90 12.25 26.07
CA GLU A 301 43.13 12.37 27.53
C GLU A 301 44.43 11.69 27.93
N LYS A 302 44.67 10.47 27.44
CA LYS A 302 45.93 9.76 27.64
C LYS A 302 47.13 10.60 27.17
N GLY A 303 47.07 11.17 25.97
CA GLY A 303 48.15 12.02 25.44
C GLY A 303 48.38 13.27 26.28
N MET A 304 47.31 13.90 26.81
CA MET A 304 47.44 15.04 27.74
C MET A 304 48.13 14.64 29.05
N LEU A 305 47.75 13.50 29.63
CA LEU A 305 48.36 12.98 30.86
C LEU A 305 49.83 12.61 30.65
N GLU A 306 50.17 11.96 29.52
CA GLU A 306 51.56 11.64 29.18
C GLU A 306 52.42 12.91 29.04
N ASN A 307 51.88 13.98 28.45
CA ASN A 307 52.56 15.27 28.38
C ASN A 307 52.75 15.92 29.75
N GLN A 308 51.74 15.86 30.63
CA GLN A 308 51.85 16.36 32.01
C GLN A 308 52.91 15.60 32.80
N ILE A 309 52.91 14.27 32.71
CA ILE A 309 53.93 13.42 33.35
C ILE A 309 55.32 13.77 32.83
N SER A 310 55.47 13.95 31.51
CA SER A 310 56.74 14.32 30.89
C SER A 310 57.24 15.70 31.37
N ALA A 311 56.34 16.67 31.54
CA ALA A 311 56.67 17.99 32.07
C ALA A 311 57.10 17.95 33.54
N LEU A 312 56.65 16.96 34.31
CA LEU A 312 57.05 16.75 35.72
C LEU A 312 58.37 15.99 35.87
N HIS A 313 58.87 15.35 34.80
CA HIS A 313 60.10 14.55 34.84
C HIS A 313 61.33 15.36 35.32
N PRO A 314 61.60 16.60 34.84
CA PRO A 314 62.75 17.38 35.29
C PRO A 314 62.70 17.70 36.80
N PHE A 315 61.51 17.92 37.36
CA PHE A 315 61.35 18.17 38.78
C PHE A 315 61.64 16.91 39.60
N ASN A 316 61.17 15.75 39.13
CA ASN A 316 61.48 14.48 39.79
C ASN A 316 62.99 14.19 39.78
N ASP A 317 63.67 14.43 38.66
CA ASP A 317 65.12 14.26 38.57
C ASP A 317 65.85 15.24 39.49
N TYR A 318 65.43 16.51 39.51
CA TYR A 318 65.97 17.52 40.41
C TYR A 318 65.85 17.12 41.89
N PHE A 319 64.68 16.65 42.34
CA PHE A 319 64.51 16.23 43.73
C PHE A 319 65.31 14.96 44.07
N LYS A 320 65.49 14.03 43.12
CA LYS A 320 66.38 12.86 43.31
C LYS A 320 67.85 13.28 43.43
N GLU A 321 68.28 14.24 42.63
CA GLU A 321 69.63 14.80 42.71
C GLU A 321 69.82 15.54 44.04
N LEU A 322 68.85 16.35 44.45
CA LEU A 322 68.84 17.06 45.72
C LEU A 322 68.93 16.10 46.92
N SER A 323 68.11 15.04 46.92
CA SER A 323 68.12 14.04 47.99
C SER A 323 69.46 13.32 48.10
N THR A 324 70.08 13.01 46.96
CA THR A 324 71.37 12.32 46.89
C THR A 324 72.53 13.23 47.28
N SER A 325 72.60 14.43 46.71
CA SER A 325 73.72 15.38 46.91
C SER A 325 73.75 16.01 48.30
N LYS A 326 72.58 16.32 48.87
CA LYS A 326 72.46 16.96 50.19
C LYS A 326 72.28 15.95 51.34
N ASN A 327 72.27 14.65 51.02
CA ASN A 327 72.12 13.54 51.94
C ASN A 327 70.98 13.79 52.95
N ILE A 328 69.81 14.12 52.41
CA ILE A 328 68.65 14.57 53.18
C ILE A 328 68.09 13.39 53.98
N LEU A 329 67.56 13.65 55.18
CA LEU A 329 66.75 12.70 55.92
C LEU A 329 65.52 13.38 56.51
N ILE A 330 64.35 12.96 56.06
CA ILE A 330 63.05 13.45 56.53
C ILE A 330 62.50 12.47 57.56
N MET A 331 62.15 12.98 58.74
CA MET A 331 61.59 12.20 59.83
C MET A 331 60.13 12.61 60.04
N THR A 332 59.23 11.65 59.83
CA THR A 332 57.79 11.86 59.98
C THR A 332 57.05 10.59 60.41
N ASN A 333 55.89 10.72 61.05
CA ASN A 333 54.93 9.65 61.28
C ASN A 333 54.05 9.40 60.04
N GLU A 334 53.98 10.36 59.12
CA GLU A 334 53.19 10.32 57.88
C GLU A 334 54.04 9.90 56.67
N THR A 335 54.75 8.78 56.76
CA THR A 335 55.62 8.31 55.65
C THR A 335 54.84 8.02 54.36
N SER A 336 53.53 7.78 54.47
CA SER A 336 52.63 7.54 53.33
C SER A 336 52.49 8.73 52.39
N ILE A 337 52.58 9.97 52.88
CA ILE A 337 52.43 11.15 52.00
C ILE A 337 53.61 11.29 51.05
N PHE A 338 54.78 10.78 51.43
CA PHE A 338 55.98 10.77 50.59
C PHE A 338 56.03 9.55 49.66
N LYS A 339 55.08 8.62 49.75
CA LYS A 339 55.03 7.43 48.89
C LYS A 339 54.84 7.85 47.43
N ASN A 340 55.62 7.24 46.52
CA ASN A 340 55.67 7.58 45.10
C ASN A 340 56.19 9.01 44.80
N THR A 341 56.90 9.64 45.74
CA THR A 341 57.65 10.88 45.50
C THR A 341 59.15 10.60 45.44
N PRO A 342 59.97 11.46 44.80
CA PRO A 342 61.43 11.37 44.85
C PRO A 342 62.03 11.30 46.26
N LEU A 343 61.31 11.80 47.28
CA LEU A 343 61.77 11.85 48.66
C LEU A 343 61.41 10.60 49.48
N SER A 344 60.75 9.60 48.88
CA SER A 344 60.37 8.38 49.59
C SER A 344 61.58 7.65 50.18
N GLU A 345 62.70 7.63 49.47
CA GLU A 345 63.91 6.92 49.87
C GLU A 345 64.66 7.61 51.02
N CYS A 346 64.47 8.92 51.19
CA CYS A 346 65.06 9.69 52.28
C CYS A 346 64.08 9.96 53.43
N THR A 347 62.93 9.30 53.46
CA THR A 347 61.91 9.49 54.50
C THR A 347 61.87 8.29 55.45
N ILE A 348 61.95 8.53 56.77
CA ILE A 348 61.86 7.49 57.80
C ILE A 348 60.77 7.79 58.83
N GLY A 349 60.23 6.71 59.38
CA GLY A 349 59.28 6.74 60.48
C GLY A 349 59.90 7.23 61.79
N ILE A 350 59.15 7.98 62.59
CA ILE A 350 59.59 8.38 63.95
C ILE A 350 59.73 7.20 64.90
N ASP A 351 59.05 6.09 64.62
CA ASP A 351 59.24 4.84 65.36
C ASP A 351 60.66 4.30 65.21
N ASP A 352 61.24 4.40 64.02
CA ASP A 352 62.62 3.98 63.77
C ASP A 352 63.64 4.94 64.40
N LEU A 353 63.33 6.25 64.38
CA LEU A 353 64.08 7.24 65.15
C LEU A 353 64.08 6.90 66.66
N SER A 354 62.91 6.60 67.20
CA SER A 354 62.72 6.26 68.62
C SER A 354 63.49 5.02 69.03
N LYS A 355 63.58 4.00 68.17
CA LYS A 355 64.42 2.81 68.39
C LYS A 355 65.91 3.17 68.44
N ASN A 356 66.38 4.03 67.54
CA ASN A 356 67.78 4.46 67.49
C ASN A 356 68.18 5.34 68.69
N ILE A 357 67.28 6.22 69.15
CA ILE A 357 67.48 7.01 70.37
C ILE A 357 67.66 6.11 71.60
N ARG A 358 66.82 5.06 71.75
CA ARG A 358 66.95 4.09 72.85
C ARG A 358 68.30 3.36 72.86
N LYS A 359 68.82 3.05 71.66
CA LYS A 359 70.11 2.38 71.46
C LYS A 359 71.31 3.34 71.48
N LYS A 360 71.08 4.65 71.64
CA LYS A 360 72.10 5.71 71.50
C LYS A 360 72.91 5.62 70.19
N ASN A 361 72.28 5.13 69.12
CA ASN A 361 72.94 4.97 67.83
C ASN A 361 72.79 6.24 66.99
N THR A 362 73.88 6.96 66.77
CA THR A 362 73.94 8.20 65.96
C THR A 362 74.48 7.97 64.56
N ALA A 363 75.00 6.77 64.25
CA ALA A 363 75.64 6.48 62.96
C ALA A 363 74.74 6.75 61.73
N PRO A 364 73.43 6.43 61.73
CA PRO A 364 72.54 6.66 60.58
C PRO A 364 72.30 8.14 60.25
N TYR A 365 72.61 9.04 61.18
CA TYR A 365 72.29 10.47 61.11
C TYR A 365 73.53 11.34 60.89
N LYS A 366 74.72 10.77 61.13
CA LYS A 366 75.98 11.45 60.92
C LYS A 366 76.13 11.73 59.42
N SER A 367 76.48 12.97 59.06
CA SER A 367 76.59 13.48 57.67
C SER A 367 75.27 13.67 56.89
N LYS A 368 74.11 13.62 57.56
CA LYS A 368 72.81 13.88 56.94
C LYS A 368 72.25 15.25 57.30
N THR A 369 71.53 15.86 56.37
CA THR A 369 70.73 17.06 56.65
C THR A 369 69.35 16.64 57.12
N ILE A 370 69.06 16.85 58.42
CA ILE A 370 67.90 16.24 59.06
C ILE A 370 66.73 17.22 59.08
N PHE A 371 65.58 16.78 58.59
CA PHE A 371 64.31 17.50 58.68
C PHE A 371 63.34 16.70 59.53
N ILE A 372 62.73 17.33 60.52
CA ILE A 372 61.84 16.64 61.46
C ILE A 372 60.53 17.39 61.52
N THR A 373 59.44 16.71 61.20
CA THR A 373 58.10 17.28 61.33
C THR A 373 57.72 17.37 62.81
N ARG A 374 57.23 18.52 63.28
CA ARG A 374 56.85 18.70 64.69
C ARG A 374 55.55 17.97 65.05
N MET A 375 54.57 18.00 64.15
CA MET A 375 53.24 17.39 64.30
C MET A 375 53.27 15.88 64.54
N SER A 376 54.38 15.32 64.14
CA SER A 376 54.80 13.95 64.20
C SER A 376 55.06 13.42 65.63
N PHE A 377 55.17 14.31 66.62
CA PHE A 377 55.29 13.97 68.04
C PHE A 377 54.01 14.33 68.81
N PRO A 378 53.33 13.34 69.43
CA PRO A 378 52.06 13.56 70.11
C PRO A 378 52.20 14.40 71.38
N THR A 379 53.39 14.47 71.98
CA THR A 379 53.63 15.30 73.18
C THR A 379 54.90 16.15 73.06
N SER A 380 54.87 17.35 73.66
CA SER A 380 56.06 18.21 73.77
C SER A 380 57.19 17.54 74.55
N ARG A 381 56.88 16.59 75.43
CA ARG A 381 57.90 15.82 76.17
C ARG A 381 58.69 14.90 75.25
N GLU A 382 58.03 14.22 74.33
CA GLU A 382 58.69 13.35 73.36
C GLU A 382 59.51 14.16 72.35
N TRP A 383 58.94 15.26 71.85
CA TRP A 383 59.69 16.20 71.02
C TRP A 383 60.96 16.70 71.72
N ASN A 384 60.84 17.20 72.95
CA ASN A 384 61.98 17.71 73.72
C ASN A 384 63.05 16.64 73.97
N LYS A 385 62.65 15.36 74.11
CA LYS A 385 63.59 14.25 74.25
C LYS A 385 64.38 14.02 72.95
N THR A 386 63.70 14.04 71.81
CA THR A 386 64.31 13.91 70.48
C THR A 386 65.23 15.10 70.19
N ARG A 387 64.75 16.33 70.44
CA ARG A 387 65.54 17.55 70.29
C ARG A 387 66.83 17.53 71.10
N LYS A 388 66.75 17.20 72.39
CA LYS A 388 67.93 17.06 73.26
C LYS A 388 68.90 15.99 72.74
N PHE A 389 68.40 14.90 72.16
CA PHE A 389 69.26 13.87 71.58
C PHE A 389 70.07 14.42 70.40
N PHE A 390 69.46 15.18 69.49
CA PHE A 390 70.20 15.80 68.38
C PHE A 390 71.19 16.88 68.87
N GLU A 391 70.75 17.76 69.78
CA GLU A 391 71.59 18.82 70.36
C GLU A 391 72.80 18.27 71.12
N GLN A 392 72.61 17.25 71.98
CA GLN A 392 73.71 16.64 72.77
C GLN A 392 74.75 15.92 71.90
N ASN A 393 74.37 15.49 70.70
CA ASN A 393 75.24 14.78 69.78
C ASN A 393 75.74 15.68 68.63
N ASN A 394 75.55 17.01 68.73
CA ASN A 394 75.92 18.00 67.72
C ASN A 394 75.41 17.64 66.30
N LEU A 395 74.19 17.14 66.21
CA LEU A 395 73.55 16.81 64.94
C LEU A 395 72.61 17.96 64.53
N PRO A 396 72.89 18.65 63.40
CA PRO A 396 72.01 19.71 62.93
C PRO A 396 70.69 19.13 62.45
N PHE A 397 69.58 19.79 62.81
CA PHE A 397 68.25 19.42 62.34
C PHE A 397 67.39 20.67 62.15
N TYR A 398 66.43 20.57 61.23
CA TYR A 398 65.44 21.61 60.93
C TYR A 398 64.05 21.09 61.31
N GLU A 399 63.32 21.89 62.08
CA GLU A 399 61.93 21.60 62.44
C GLU A 399 61.01 22.06 61.30
N LEU A 400 60.25 21.12 60.72
CA LEU A 400 59.24 21.41 59.71
C LEU A 400 57.89 21.65 60.38
N ALA A 401 57.26 22.77 60.02
CA ALA A 401 55.90 23.13 60.41
C ALA A 401 54.88 22.79 59.30
N GLY A 402 53.60 22.67 59.64
CA GLY A 402 52.53 22.37 58.69
C GLY A 402 52.01 20.94 58.77
N TYR A 403 51.17 20.57 57.80
CA TYR A 403 50.39 19.32 57.82
C TYR A 403 50.53 18.46 56.55
N GLY A 404 51.28 18.91 55.54
CA GLY A 404 51.41 18.17 54.28
C GLY A 404 52.61 18.56 53.43
N LEU A 405 52.80 17.87 52.30
CA LEU A 405 53.90 18.11 51.36
C LEU A 405 53.97 19.56 50.88
N GLU A 406 52.81 20.20 50.66
CA GLU A 406 52.69 21.58 50.22
C GLU A 406 53.39 22.55 51.18
N ASP A 407 53.37 22.25 52.49
CA ASP A 407 54.07 23.03 53.51
C ASP A 407 55.54 22.61 53.63
N TYR A 408 55.79 21.30 53.61
CA TYR A 408 57.11 20.73 53.90
C TYR A 408 58.13 21.00 52.80
N ILE A 409 57.74 20.87 51.52
CA ILE A 409 58.66 20.99 50.38
C ILE A 409 59.30 22.38 50.31
N PRO A 410 58.54 23.50 50.36
CA PRO A 410 59.14 24.85 50.36
C PRO A 410 60.12 25.05 51.52
N GLN A 411 59.79 24.56 52.73
CA GLN A 411 60.65 24.69 53.91
C GLN A 411 61.95 23.89 53.78
N ILE A 412 61.89 22.67 53.21
CA ILE A 412 63.07 21.84 52.94
C ILE A 412 63.97 22.56 51.94
N ILE A 413 63.41 23.03 50.82
CA ILE A 413 64.14 23.77 49.79
C ILE A 413 64.78 25.02 50.40
N GLU A 414 64.00 25.85 51.08
CA GLU A 414 64.49 27.10 51.69
C GLU A 414 65.63 26.83 52.68
N SER A 415 65.53 25.80 53.51
CA SER A 415 66.57 25.45 54.49
C SER A 415 67.86 24.94 53.84
N LEU A 416 67.74 24.16 52.76
CA LEU A 416 68.92 23.65 52.03
C LEU A 416 69.66 24.78 51.32
N PHE A 417 68.93 25.75 50.77
CA PHE A 417 69.53 26.88 50.08
C PHE A 417 70.05 27.96 51.06
N LYS A 418 69.38 28.20 52.20
CA LYS A 418 69.90 29.10 53.26
C LYS A 418 71.32 28.73 53.71
N GLY A 419 71.60 27.43 53.84
CA GLY A 419 72.95 26.95 54.17
C GLY A 419 74.00 27.19 53.09
N GLU A 420 73.62 27.30 51.82
CA GLU A 420 74.53 27.72 50.74
C GLU A 420 74.73 29.24 50.70
N TYR A 421 73.67 30.01 50.95
CA TYR A 421 73.74 31.48 50.95
C TYR A 421 74.65 32.04 52.04
N GLU A 422 74.62 31.46 53.24
CA GLU A 422 75.54 31.82 54.33
C GLU A 422 77.00 31.45 54.00
N PHE A 423 77.23 30.43 53.17
CA PHE A 423 78.56 30.00 52.75
C PHE A 423 79.16 30.89 51.65
N TYR A 424 78.33 31.46 50.77
CA TYR A 424 78.76 32.35 49.68
C TYR A 424 78.64 33.86 49.96
N GLY A 425 78.06 34.27 51.09
CA GLY A 425 78.06 35.66 51.55
C GLY A 425 77.25 36.63 50.68
N ILE A 426 76.12 36.21 50.13
CA ILE A 426 75.29 37.04 49.24
C ILE A 426 74.05 37.58 50.00
N ASP A 427 73.99 38.89 50.24
CA ASP A 427 72.88 39.62 50.88
C ASP A 427 71.84 40.05 49.82
N TYR A 428 70.60 39.55 49.94
CA TYR A 428 69.45 39.98 49.13
C TYR A 428 68.38 40.67 49.97
N SER A 429 68.74 41.81 50.56
CA SER A 429 67.78 42.88 50.91
C SER A 429 67.19 43.59 49.67
N ARG A 430 67.22 42.96 48.47
CA ARG A 430 66.51 43.42 47.26
C ARG A 430 65.71 42.27 46.62
N PRO A 431 64.43 42.50 46.28
CA PRO A 431 63.61 41.49 45.61
C PRO A 431 64.08 41.27 44.16
N LEU A 432 64.16 40.01 43.75
CA LEU A 432 64.31 39.61 42.36
C LEU A 432 63.03 39.94 41.60
N LYS A 433 63.17 40.56 40.42
CA LYS A 433 62.09 40.82 39.45
C LYS A 433 61.84 39.61 38.58
#